data_AF-A0A9W7YQK8-F1
#
_entry.id   AF-A0A9W7YQK8-F1
#
_cell.length_a   1.000
_cell.length_b   1.000
_cell.length_c   1.000
_cell.angle_alpha   90.00
_cell.angle_beta   90.00
_cell.angle_gamma   90.00
#
_symmetry.space_group_name_H-M   'P 1'
#
loop_
_entity.id
_entity.type
_entity.pdbx_description
1 polymer ?
#
loop_
_entity_poly.entity_id
_entity_poly.type
_entity_poly.pdbx_seq_one_letter_code
_entity_poly.pdbx_strand_id
1 'polypeptide(L)'
;AGDDAGRQVRRAFWPELAEALPERPLQAIYHHVRRKFHPHNYQGAWTTGEDTRLQRLVAAHGPAWEAISQEMGRMGTNCRDRWRHIQGGRSRQNVRAAAGGSSDAAAAEAGVTAPTDSSRHHGADISSQPNG
;
A
#
# COMPACT_ATOMS: atom_id res chain seq x y z
N ALA A 1 -25.82 26.71 -26.37
CA ALA A 1 -26.46 25.38 -26.46
C ALA A 1 -25.55 24.21 -25.99
N GLY A 2 -24.21 24.36 -25.94
CA GLY A 2 -23.31 23.23 -25.64
C GLY A 2 -23.14 22.81 -24.16
N ASP A 3 -23.43 23.68 -23.19
CA ASP A 3 -23.18 23.40 -21.75
C ASP A 3 -24.30 22.64 -21.04
N ASP A 4 -25.47 22.51 -21.66
CA ASP A 4 -26.67 21.95 -21.02
C ASP A 4 -26.59 20.42 -20.91
N ALA A 5 -26.10 19.75 -21.96
CA ALA A 5 -25.89 18.30 -21.97
C ALA A 5 -24.86 17.86 -20.91
N GLY A 6 -23.75 18.60 -20.76
CA GLY A 6 -22.74 18.29 -19.73
C GLY A 6 -23.27 18.46 -18.31
N ARG A 7 -24.17 19.41 -18.09
CA ARG A 7 -24.85 19.63 -16.80
C ARG A 7 -25.85 18.51 -16.50
N GLN A 8 -26.59 18.06 -17.53
CA GLN A 8 -27.52 16.94 -17.44
C GLN A 8 -26.81 15.64 -17.05
N VAL A 9 -25.69 15.32 -17.70
CA VAL A 9 -24.89 14.12 -17.38
C VAL A 9 -24.41 14.13 -15.93
N ARG A 10 -23.90 15.27 -15.44
CA ARG A 10 -23.46 15.39 -14.04
C ARG A 10 -24.60 15.25 -13.04
N ARG A 11 -25.82 15.64 -13.43
CA ARG A 11 -27.03 15.53 -12.60
C ARG A 11 -27.57 14.10 -12.54
N ALA A 12 -27.50 13.37 -13.65
CA ALA A 12 -28.03 12.00 -13.76
C ALA A 12 -27.05 10.92 -13.23
N PHE A 13 -25.74 11.20 -13.23
CA PHE A 13 -24.71 10.26 -12.81
C PHE A 13 -24.94 9.61 -11.44
N TRP A 14 -25.28 10.39 -10.42
CA TRP A 14 -25.42 9.87 -9.05
C TRP A 14 -26.70 9.03 -8.84
N PRO A 15 -27.88 9.47 -9.33
CA PRO A 15 -29.08 8.63 -9.35
C PRO A 15 -28.89 7.30 -10.08
N GLU A 16 -28.34 7.31 -11.30
CA GLU A 16 -28.10 6.09 -12.10
C GLU A 16 -27.21 5.09 -11.35
N LEU A 17 -26.18 5.59 -10.67
CA LEU A 17 -25.26 4.76 -9.89
C LEU A 17 -25.91 4.18 -8.63
N ALA A 18 -26.85 4.90 -8.02
CA ALA A 18 -27.62 4.43 -6.87
C ALA A 18 -28.63 3.34 -7.27
N GLU A 19 -29.27 3.46 -8.43
CA GLU A 19 -30.17 2.44 -8.97
C GLU A 19 -29.42 1.13 -9.31
N ALA A 20 -28.21 1.25 -9.85
CA ALA A 20 -27.36 0.09 -10.14
C ALA A 20 -26.85 -0.63 -8.88
N LEU A 21 -26.86 0.03 -7.71
CA LEU A 21 -26.34 -0.49 -6.44
C LEU A 21 -27.34 -0.29 -5.30
N PRO A 22 -28.52 -0.93 -5.33
CA PRO A 22 -29.60 -0.68 -4.37
C PRO A 22 -29.21 -1.07 -2.94
N GLU A 23 -28.29 -2.03 -2.77
CA GLU A 23 -27.75 -2.48 -1.48
C GLU A 23 -26.74 -1.50 -0.85
N ARG A 24 -26.49 -0.35 -1.47
CA ARG A 24 -25.52 0.64 -1.01
C ARG A 24 -26.15 2.04 -0.98
N PRO A 25 -26.11 2.73 0.17
CA PRO A 25 -26.67 4.08 0.24
C PRO A 25 -25.86 5.04 -0.64
N LEU A 26 -26.56 5.98 -1.30
CA LEU A 26 -25.96 6.97 -2.22
C LEU A 26 -24.75 7.68 -1.60
N GLN A 27 -24.82 8.03 -0.31
CA GLN A 27 -23.73 8.68 0.41
C GLN A 27 -22.45 7.83 0.42
N ALA A 28 -22.56 6.51 0.62
CA ALA A 28 -21.43 5.60 0.63
C ALA A 28 -20.81 5.47 -0.77
N ILE A 29 -21.66 5.37 -1.79
CA ILE A 29 -21.25 5.35 -3.20
C ILE A 29 -20.49 6.64 -3.54
N TYR A 30 -21.06 7.80 -3.21
CA TYR A 30 -20.45 9.11 -3.44
C TYR A 30 -19.07 9.23 -2.80
N HIS A 31 -18.94 8.89 -1.51
CA HIS A 31 -17.66 8.95 -0.81
C HIS A 31 -16.64 7.96 -1.40
N HIS A 32 -17.08 6.75 -1.77
CA HIS A 32 -16.22 5.76 -2.39
C HIS A 32 -15.67 6.26 -3.72
N VAL A 33 -16.55 6.70 -4.64
CA VAL A 33 -16.17 7.21 -5.96
C VAL A 33 -15.24 8.40 -5.84
N ARG A 34 -15.59 9.41 -5.01
CA ARG A 34 -14.74 10.59 -4.86
C ARG A 34 -13.35 10.29 -4.30
N ARG A 35 -13.22 9.34 -3.37
CA ARG A 35 -11.91 8.92 -2.85
C ARG A 35 -11.15 8.12 -3.89
N LYS A 36 -11.81 7.13 -4.52
CA LYS A 36 -11.19 6.21 -5.47
C LYS A 36 -10.63 6.94 -6.68
N PHE A 37 -11.38 7.87 -7.25
CA PHE A 37 -10.99 8.63 -8.43
C PHE A 37 -10.38 10.00 -8.09
N HIS A 38 -9.93 10.22 -6.85
CA HIS A 38 -9.21 11.45 -6.51
C HIS A 38 -7.86 11.48 -7.26
N PRO A 39 -7.47 12.61 -7.89
CA PRO A 39 -6.23 12.70 -8.68
C PRO A 39 -4.97 12.26 -7.90
N HIS A 40 -4.97 12.52 -6.60
CA HIS A 40 -3.85 12.21 -5.70
C HIS A 40 -3.99 10.85 -4.95
N ASN A 41 -4.88 9.96 -5.38
CA ASN A 41 -5.09 8.67 -4.71
C ASN A 41 -4.00 7.63 -5.05
N TYR A 42 -3.50 7.63 -6.29
CA TYR A 42 -2.61 6.57 -6.82
C TYR A 42 -1.18 7.03 -7.02
N GLN A 43 -0.54 7.52 -5.96
CA GLN A 43 0.86 7.98 -6.00
C GLN A 43 1.87 6.85 -5.73
N GLY A 44 1.44 5.58 -5.74
CA GLY A 44 2.29 4.42 -5.49
C GLY A 44 2.66 4.22 -4.01
N ALA A 45 3.59 3.30 -3.77
CA ALA A 45 4.12 2.99 -2.44
C ALA A 45 4.78 4.23 -1.79
N TRP A 46 4.77 4.28 -0.47
CA TRP A 46 5.46 5.33 0.27
C TRP A 46 6.95 5.04 0.35
N THR A 47 7.75 6.03 -0.03
CA THR A 47 9.21 6.00 0.07
C THR A 47 9.69 6.58 1.40
N THR A 48 10.90 6.23 1.83
CA THR A 48 11.52 6.81 3.04
C THR A 48 11.71 8.33 2.94
N GLY A 49 11.95 8.85 1.73
CA GLY A 49 12.03 10.28 1.46
C GLY A 49 10.69 10.98 1.69
N GLU A 50 9.59 10.39 1.22
CA GLU A 50 8.24 10.89 1.48
C GLU A 50 7.86 10.81 2.95
N ASP A 51 8.26 9.75 3.67
CA ASP A 51 8.04 9.65 5.11
C ASP A 51 8.77 10.76 5.86
N THR A 52 10.01 11.04 5.48
CA THR A 52 10.81 12.13 6.07
C THR A 52 10.16 13.48 5.79
N ARG A 53 9.69 13.69 4.55
CA ARG A 53 8.97 14.91 4.17
C ARG A 53 7.67 15.06 4.97
N LEU A 54 6.88 14.01 5.08
CA LEU A 54 5.65 13.98 5.86
C LEU A 54 5.92 14.32 7.33
N GLN A 55 6.98 13.77 7.94
CA GLN A 55 7.38 14.10 9.30
C GLN A 55 7.70 15.58 9.49
N ARG A 56 8.46 16.17 8.56
CA ARG A 56 8.80 17.60 8.59
C ARG A 56 7.55 18.49 8.49
N LEU A 57 6.64 18.14 7.59
CA LEU A 57 5.39 18.89 7.40
C LEU A 57 4.46 18.79 8.60
N VAL A 58 4.34 17.61 9.22
CA VAL A 58 3.56 17.44 10.46
C VAL A 58 4.21 18.21 11.62
N ALA A 59 5.53 18.26 11.70
CA ALA A 59 6.21 19.07 12.72
C ALA A 59 6.00 20.58 12.53
N ALA A 60 5.92 21.05 11.28
CA ALA A 60 5.72 22.45 10.96
C ALA A 60 4.25 22.91 11.08
N HIS A 61 3.30 22.11 10.61
CA HIS A 61 1.89 22.50 10.48
C HIS A 61 0.96 21.77 11.47
N GLY A 62 1.46 20.81 12.26
CA GLY A 62 0.62 19.94 13.07
C GLY A 62 -0.26 19.01 12.20
N PRO A 63 -1.43 18.58 12.69
CA PRO A 63 -2.33 17.67 11.96
C PRO A 63 -3.17 18.37 10.87
N ALA A 64 -2.60 19.37 10.19
CA ALA A 64 -3.25 20.10 9.10
C ALA A 64 -3.19 19.31 7.77
N TRP A 65 -3.90 18.18 7.71
CA TRP A 65 -3.78 17.21 6.62
C TRP A 65 -4.10 17.76 5.22
N GLU A 66 -4.97 18.77 5.12
CA GLU A 66 -5.29 19.39 3.83
C GLU A 66 -4.10 20.20 3.28
N ALA A 67 -3.49 21.06 4.10
CA ALA A 67 -2.27 21.78 3.73
C ALA A 67 -1.13 20.81 3.40
N ILE A 68 -0.90 19.82 4.26
CA ILE A 68 0.12 18.79 4.05
C ILE A 68 -0.14 18.02 2.74
N SER A 69 -1.40 17.72 2.41
CA SER A 69 -1.75 16.97 1.20
C SER A 69 -1.40 17.73 -0.08
N GLN A 70 -1.60 19.04 -0.08
CA GLN A 70 -1.28 19.90 -1.23
C GLN A 70 0.23 19.89 -1.48
N GLU A 71 1.04 19.98 -0.43
CA GLU A 71 2.48 19.92 -0.56
C GLU A 71 2.98 18.52 -0.93
N MET A 72 2.44 17.48 -0.29
CA MET A 72 2.84 16.09 -0.53
C MET A 72 2.42 15.57 -1.91
N GLY A 73 1.46 16.21 -2.59
CA GLY A 73 0.88 15.71 -3.84
C GLY A 73 0.11 14.39 -3.65
N ARG A 74 -0.29 14.07 -2.41
CA ARG A 74 -1.01 12.86 -2.00
C ARG A 74 -2.30 13.25 -1.30
N MET A 75 -3.36 12.46 -1.39
CA MET A 75 -4.63 12.75 -0.71
C MET A 75 -4.43 12.87 0.82
N GLY A 76 -5.07 13.84 1.48
CA GLY A 76 -4.88 14.08 2.91
C GLY A 76 -5.23 12.89 3.81
N THR A 77 -6.19 12.05 3.40
CA THR A 77 -6.47 10.77 4.08
C THR A 77 -5.27 9.83 4.05
N ASN A 78 -4.56 9.77 2.91
CA ASN A 78 -3.37 8.93 2.74
C ASN A 78 -2.22 9.43 3.64
N CYS A 79 -2.02 10.75 3.73
CA CYS A 79 -1.03 11.36 4.62
C CYS A 79 -1.31 11.03 6.09
N ARG A 80 -2.56 11.19 6.53
CA ARG A 80 -2.98 10.88 7.90
C ARG A 80 -2.81 9.40 8.24
N ASP A 81 -3.22 8.51 7.33
CA ASP A 81 -3.12 7.07 7.57
C ASP A 81 -1.66 6.62 7.56
N ARG A 82 -0.82 7.18 6.67
CA ARG A 82 0.62 6.94 6.70
C ARG A 82 1.25 7.44 8.00
N TRP A 83 0.88 8.62 8.47
CA TRP A 83 1.36 9.15 9.74
C TRP A 83 1.08 8.18 10.89
N ARG A 84 -0.14 7.66 11.00
CA ARG A 84 -0.49 6.63 12.01
C ARG A 84 0.42 5.40 11.93
N HIS A 85 0.74 4.94 10.71
CA HIS A 85 1.64 3.81 10.50
C HIS A 85 3.07 4.13 10.94
N ILE A 86 3.57 5.33 10.67
CA ILE A 86 4.90 5.79 11.12
C ILE A 86 4.95 5.85 12.65
N GLN A 87 3.92 6.40 13.30
CA GLN A 87 3.84 6.49 14.76
C GLN A 87 3.77 5.09 15.42
N GLY A 88 2.95 4.18 14.89
CA GLY A 88 2.82 2.81 15.40
C GLY A 88 4.01 1.91 15.07
N GLY A 89 4.72 2.18 13.97
CA GLY A 89 5.97 1.53 13.59
C GLY A 89 7.14 1.91 14.50
N ARG A 90 7.11 3.12 15.07
CA ARG A 90 8.09 3.58 16.09
C ARG A 90 8.09 2.68 17.33
N SER A 91 6.93 2.15 17.73
CA SER A 91 6.83 1.17 18.82
C SER A 91 7.33 -0.23 18.45
N ARG A 92 7.36 -0.59 17.16
CA ARG A 92 7.80 -1.93 16.68
C ARG A 92 9.27 -1.96 16.22
N GLN A 93 9.84 -0.83 15.79
CA GLN A 93 11.23 -0.72 15.33
C GLN A 93 12.25 -0.81 16.48
N ASN A 94 11.83 -0.55 17.73
CA ASN A 94 12.70 -0.68 18.90
C ASN A 94 13.13 -2.12 19.23
N VAL A 95 12.54 -3.14 18.59
CA VAL A 95 12.87 -4.56 18.83
C VAL A 95 13.90 -5.09 17.81
N ARG A 96 14.06 -4.46 16.65
CA ARG A 96 14.95 -4.95 15.58
C ARG A 96 16.34 -4.31 15.57
N ALA A 97 16.51 -3.11 16.14
CA ALA A 97 17.82 -2.46 16.23
C ALA A 97 18.73 -3.03 17.33
N ALA A 98 18.21 -3.89 18.21
CA ALA A 98 18.99 -4.54 19.27
C ALA A 98 19.67 -5.86 18.84
N ALA A 99 19.41 -6.35 17.62
CA ALA A 99 20.00 -7.58 17.10
C ALA A 99 20.52 -7.36 15.68
N GLY A 100 21.80 -7.01 15.55
CA GLY A 100 22.47 -7.05 14.24
C GLY A 100 23.49 -5.94 14.02
N GLY A 101 24.51 -5.87 14.87
CA GLY A 101 25.80 -5.35 14.44
C GLY A 101 26.63 -6.51 13.89
N SER A 102 26.98 -6.46 12.61
CA SER A 102 28.29 -6.89 12.09
C SER A 102 28.39 -6.57 10.61
N SER A 103 29.48 -5.88 10.28
CA SER A 103 30.09 -5.73 8.96
C SER A 103 30.35 -7.09 8.28
N ASP A 104 30.25 -7.18 6.96
CA ASP A 104 31.43 -7.07 6.09
C ASP A 104 31.10 -7.20 4.60
N ALA A 105 31.87 -6.45 3.81
CA ALA A 105 31.95 -6.53 2.36
C ALA A 105 33.23 -7.29 1.98
N ALA A 106 33.14 -8.31 1.13
CA ALA A 106 34.21 -8.72 0.21
C ALA A 106 33.74 -9.82 -0.75
N ALA A 107 34.03 -9.61 -2.03
CA ALA A 107 33.86 -10.53 -3.15
C ALA A 107 35.02 -11.53 -3.28
N ALA A 108 34.80 -12.71 -3.91
CA ALA A 108 35.67 -13.35 -4.92
C ALA A 108 35.26 -14.81 -5.23
N GLU A 109 35.59 -15.23 -6.45
CA GLU A 109 35.20 -16.41 -7.23
C GLU A 109 36.10 -17.66 -7.07
N ALA A 110 35.60 -18.81 -7.60
CA ALA A 110 36.30 -19.95 -8.26
C ALA A 110 36.57 -21.30 -7.53
N GLY A 111 36.23 -22.41 -8.23
CA GLY A 111 36.94 -23.72 -8.24
C GLY A 111 36.35 -24.88 -7.40
N VAL A 112 35.52 -25.78 -7.94
CA VAL A 112 35.84 -27.09 -8.58
C VAL A 112 36.33 -28.22 -7.63
N THR A 113 35.46 -29.20 -7.35
CA THR A 113 35.60 -30.68 -7.53
C THR A 113 34.73 -31.50 -6.55
N ALA A 114 33.94 -32.43 -7.10
CA ALA A 114 33.35 -33.58 -6.39
C ALA A 114 34.41 -34.72 -6.27
N PRO A 115 34.24 -35.79 -5.45
CA PRO A 115 33.29 -36.86 -5.80
C PRO A 115 32.68 -37.69 -4.63
N THR A 116 31.59 -38.43 -4.96
CA THR A 116 31.16 -39.80 -4.53
C THR A 116 31.15 -40.20 -3.05
N ASP A 117 30.31 -41.08 -2.53
CA ASP A 117 29.18 -41.93 -2.95
C ASP A 117 28.80 -42.72 -1.66
N SER A 118 27.52 -42.98 -1.41
CA SER A 118 27.02 -44.21 -0.76
C SER A 118 25.52 -44.09 -0.44
N SER A 119 24.73 -44.54 -1.41
CA SER A 119 23.53 -45.36 -1.28
C SER A 119 22.93 -45.62 0.11
N ARG A 120 21.63 -45.32 0.26
CA ARG A 120 20.58 -46.22 0.79
C ARG A 120 19.21 -45.63 0.41
N HIS A 121 18.52 -46.10 -0.64
CA HIS A 121 17.68 -47.30 -0.75
C HIS A 121 16.29 -47.22 -0.07
N HIS A 122 15.26 -47.48 -0.92
CA HIS A 122 13.84 -47.76 -0.66
C HIS A 122 12.96 -46.56 -0.30
N GLY A 123 11.83 -46.27 -0.95
CA GLY A 123 11.08 -46.95 -2.01
C GLY A 123 9.69 -46.32 -2.10
N ALA A 124 9.08 -46.42 -3.30
CA ALA A 124 7.65 -46.33 -3.67
C ALA A 124 6.71 -45.44 -2.80
N ASP A 125 6.17 -44.34 -3.31
CA ASP A 125 5.03 -44.31 -4.26
C ASP A 125 3.81 -45.11 -3.78
N ILE A 126 2.83 -44.44 -3.18
CA ILE A 126 1.41 -44.78 -3.31
C ILE A 126 0.54 -43.50 -3.31
N SER A 127 0.03 -43.16 -4.50
CA SER A 127 -1.38 -42.90 -4.84
C SER A 127 -2.36 -42.34 -3.78
N SER A 128 -3.09 -41.29 -4.19
CA SER A 128 -4.58 -41.14 -4.16
C SER A 128 -5.31 -41.30 -2.81
N GLN A 129 -6.19 -40.43 -2.30
CA GLN A 129 -7.35 -39.70 -2.85
C GLN A 129 -8.15 -39.13 -1.60
N PRO A 130 -9.32 -38.46 -1.72
CA PRO A 130 -9.66 -37.25 -0.96
C PRO A 130 -10.80 -37.38 0.07
N ASN A 131 -11.18 -36.20 0.58
CA ASN A 131 -12.52 -35.71 0.96
C ASN A 131 -12.95 -35.76 2.43
N GLY A 132 -13.37 -34.58 2.88
CA GLY A 132 -14.16 -34.27 4.08
C GLY A 132 -14.75 -32.88 3.90
#